data_AF-A0A090ZDR6-F1
#
_entry.id   AF-A0A090ZDR6-F1
#
_cell.length_a   1.000
_cell.length_b   1.000
_cell.length_c   1.000
_cell.angle_alpha   90.00
_cell.angle_beta   90.00
_cell.angle_gamma   90.00
#
_symmetry.space_group_name_H-M   'P 1'
#
loop_
_entity.id
_entity.type
_entity.pdbx_description
1 polymer ?
#
loop_
_entity_poly.entity_id
_entity_poly.type
_entity_poly.pdbx_seq_one_letter_code
_entity_poly.pdbx_strand_id
1 'polypeptide(L)'
;MDSISLQTLVWLFIVAFVIHDLEEIIWVEPWMKKNARRVAPALPLRMRPAFEKMSRLTSSQFAVAVLMEFIIFIPFTYIAAEKGRFFMFLAFNTLFFLHVFTHLGQSLYLRKYTPGVVTAVLVVLPYTVYLFSRLLGEKWVTWGEILFSVPVGFILAPCVLLGHELGRRIVK
;
A
#
# COMPACT_ATOMS: atom_id res chain seq x y z
N MET A 1 27.46 2.00 14.35
CA MET A 1 26.06 1.98 14.79
C MET A 1 25.54 0.62 14.43
N ASP A 2 25.20 -0.20 15.42
CA ASP A 2 24.60 -1.51 15.15
C ASP A 2 23.26 -1.27 14.48
N SER A 3 23.17 -1.64 13.21
CA SER A 3 21.94 -1.56 12.45
C SER A 3 20.90 -2.50 13.08
N ILE A 4 19.62 -2.15 13.03
CA ILE A 4 18.56 -3.05 13.49
C ILE A 4 18.66 -4.41 12.79
N SER A 5 18.25 -5.48 13.48
CA SER A 5 18.27 -6.83 12.90
C SER A 5 17.39 -6.91 11.66
N LEU A 6 17.76 -7.77 10.70
CA LEU A 6 16.94 -7.97 9.50
C LEU A 6 15.54 -8.48 9.85
N GLN A 7 15.43 -9.38 10.84
CA GLN A 7 14.16 -9.90 11.33
C GLN A 7 13.25 -8.78 11.84
N THR A 8 13.79 -7.84 12.64
CA THR A 8 13.04 -6.65 13.09
C THR A 8 12.62 -5.78 11.90
N LEU A 9 13.51 -5.57 10.93
CA LEU A 9 13.22 -4.78 9.74
C LEU A 9 12.13 -5.40 8.85
N VAL A 10 12.09 -6.73 8.76
CA VAL A 10 11.01 -7.47 8.07
C VAL A 10 9.68 -7.27 8.78
N TRP A 11 9.63 -7.41 10.11
CA TRP A 11 8.41 -7.18 10.88
C TRP A 11 7.93 -5.72 10.87
N LEU A 12 8.83 -4.76 10.72
CA LEU A 12 8.47 -3.35 10.54
C LEU A 12 7.61 -3.09 9.30
N PHE A 13 7.59 -4.00 8.32
CA PHE A 13 6.66 -3.92 7.18
C PHE A 13 5.21 -3.81 7.66
N ILE A 14 4.81 -4.66 8.59
CA ILE A 14 3.44 -4.72 9.11
C ILE A 14 3.11 -3.42 9.85
N VAL A 15 4.07 -2.86 10.58
CA VAL A 15 3.91 -1.59 11.28
C VAL A 15 3.75 -0.44 10.28
N ALA A 16 4.61 -0.38 9.26
CA ALA A 16 4.55 0.65 8.22
C ALA A 16 3.26 0.58 7.41
N PHE A 17 2.82 -0.62 7.04
CA PHE A 17 1.55 -0.89 6.38
C PHE A 17 0.38 -0.37 7.22
N VAL A 18 0.26 -0.82 8.48
CA VAL A 18 -0.84 -0.40 9.35
C VAL A 18 -0.86 1.13 9.55
N ILE A 19 0.29 1.77 9.76
CA ILE A 19 0.34 3.23 9.92
C ILE A 19 -0.18 3.95 8.67
N HIS A 20 0.23 3.49 7.49
CA HIS A 20 -0.17 4.07 6.22
C HIS A 20 -1.68 3.91 5.98
N ASP A 21 -2.16 2.68 6.05
CA ASP A 21 -3.56 2.37 5.79
C ASP A 21 -4.51 2.94 6.86
N LEU A 22 -4.05 3.14 8.11
CA LEU A 22 -4.82 3.87 9.11
C LEU A 22 -5.01 5.35 8.74
N GLU A 23 -4.00 6.02 8.18
CA GLU A 23 -4.19 7.37 7.63
C GLU A 23 -5.27 7.36 6.57
N GLU A 24 -5.23 6.39 5.64
CA GLU A 24 -6.23 6.27 4.59
C GLU A 24 -7.63 5.99 5.15
N ILE A 25 -7.78 5.03 6.06
CA ILE A 25 -9.06 4.73 6.73
C ILE A 25 -9.64 5.99 7.36
N ILE A 26 -8.82 6.79 8.05
CA ILE A 26 -9.28 8.02 8.72
C ILE A 26 -9.72 9.09 7.70
N TRP A 27 -8.99 9.25 6.60
CA TRP A 27 -9.14 10.43 5.73
C TRP A 27 -9.87 10.19 4.41
N VAL A 28 -9.94 8.96 3.88
CA VAL A 28 -10.53 8.68 2.56
C VAL A 28 -11.98 9.17 2.49
N GLU A 29 -12.84 8.76 3.42
CA GLU A 29 -14.27 9.13 3.38
C GLU A 29 -14.49 10.65 3.55
N PRO A 30 -13.96 11.33 4.59
CA PRO A 30 -14.10 12.79 4.71
C PRO A 30 -13.54 13.54 3.50
N TRP A 31 -12.42 13.08 2.95
CA TRP A 31 -11.80 13.70 1.79
C TRP A 31 -12.66 13.55 0.53
N MET A 32 -13.24 12.37 0.29
CA MET A 32 -14.14 12.13 -0.84
C MET A 32 -15.39 13.00 -0.73
N LYS A 33 -16.01 13.07 0.45
CA LYS A 33 -17.19 13.94 0.70
C LYS A 33 -16.90 15.41 0.38
N LYS A 34 -15.70 15.90 0.71
CA LYS A 34 -15.30 17.30 0.49
C LYS A 34 -14.85 17.59 -0.95
N ASN A 35 -14.19 16.64 -1.61
CA ASN A 35 -13.45 16.91 -2.84
C ASN A 35 -14.01 16.24 -4.11
N ALA A 36 -14.81 15.17 -4.01
CA ALA A 36 -15.21 14.36 -5.15
C ALA A 36 -15.84 15.17 -6.30
N ARG A 37 -16.74 16.11 -5.98
CA ARG A 37 -17.39 16.97 -6.99
C ARG A 37 -16.41 17.85 -7.78
N ARG A 38 -15.29 18.26 -7.16
CA ARG A 38 -14.26 19.08 -7.80
C ARG A 38 -13.20 18.23 -8.53
N VAL A 39 -12.97 17.01 -8.05
CA VAL A 39 -11.94 16.10 -8.59
C VAL A 39 -12.46 15.33 -9.81
N ALA A 40 -13.70 14.83 -9.78
CA ALA A 40 -14.28 14.05 -10.87
C ALA A 40 -14.12 14.68 -12.28
N PRO A 41 -14.39 15.99 -12.50
CA PRO A 41 -14.21 16.60 -13.82
C PRO A 41 -12.74 16.76 -14.23
N ALA A 42 -11.81 16.85 -13.28
CA ALA A 42 -10.37 16.98 -13.55
C ALA A 42 -9.69 15.64 -13.92
N LEU A 43 -10.40 14.51 -13.74
CA LEU A 43 -9.88 13.19 -14.07
C LEU A 43 -10.13 12.82 -15.54
N PRO A 44 -9.21 12.06 -16.17
CA PRO A 44 -9.43 11.46 -17.48
C PRO A 44 -10.73 10.64 -17.52
N LEU A 45 -11.46 10.70 -18.64
CA LEU A 45 -12.76 10.04 -18.81
C LEU A 45 -12.73 8.55 -18.45
N ARG A 46 -11.64 7.84 -18.78
CA ARG A 46 -11.46 6.41 -18.48
C ARG A 46 -11.38 6.10 -16.98
N MET A 47 -10.96 7.05 -16.15
CA MET A 47 -10.77 6.87 -14.70
C MET A 47 -12.01 7.27 -13.90
N ARG A 48 -12.92 8.06 -14.48
CA ARG A 48 -14.11 8.57 -13.77
C ARG A 48 -15.01 7.47 -13.18
N PRO A 49 -15.31 6.36 -13.88
CA PRO A 49 -16.15 5.31 -13.29
C PRO A 49 -15.54 4.67 -12.04
N ALA A 50 -14.23 4.41 -12.06
CA ALA A 50 -13.52 3.86 -10.91
C ALA A 50 -13.48 4.88 -9.75
N PHE A 51 -13.23 6.16 -10.06
CA PHE A 51 -13.26 7.22 -9.07
C PHE A 51 -14.64 7.41 -8.43
N GLU A 52 -15.71 7.40 -9.22
CA GLU A 52 -17.08 7.51 -8.70
C GLU A 52 -17.41 6.36 -7.76
N LYS A 53 -17.00 5.14 -8.11
CA LYS A 53 -17.15 3.96 -7.25
C LYS A 53 -16.40 4.11 -5.93
N MET A 54 -15.16 4.59 -5.99
CA MET A 54 -14.32 4.86 -4.82
C MET A 54 -14.89 5.99 -3.94
N SER A 55 -15.45 7.03 -4.55
CA SER A 55 -15.98 8.20 -3.85
C SER A 55 -17.20 7.90 -2.95
N ARG A 56 -17.80 6.73 -3.12
CA ARG A 56 -18.96 6.24 -2.35
C ARG A 56 -18.57 5.30 -1.21
N LEU A 57 -17.28 4.93 -1.10
CA LEU A 57 -16.82 4.07 -0.01
C LEU A 57 -16.81 4.85 1.31
N THR A 58 -17.29 4.18 2.36
CA THR A 58 -17.09 4.62 3.75
C THR A 58 -15.74 4.13 4.27
N SER A 59 -15.24 4.76 5.34
CA SER A 59 -14.02 4.33 6.04
C SER A 59 -14.13 2.89 6.53
N SER A 60 -15.32 2.48 7.00
CA SER A 60 -15.57 1.11 7.46
C SER A 60 -15.55 0.09 6.31
N GLN A 61 -16.09 0.44 5.14
CA GLN A 61 -16.01 -0.39 3.94
C GLN A 61 -14.57 -0.49 3.41
N PHE A 62 -13.81 0.61 3.47
CA PHE A 62 -12.40 0.64 3.10
C PHE A 62 -11.55 -0.25 4.03
N ALA A 63 -11.80 -0.21 5.34
CA ALA A 63 -11.09 -1.02 6.34
C ALA A 63 -11.21 -2.53 6.11
N VAL A 64 -12.27 -3.01 5.43
CA VAL A 64 -12.38 -4.44 5.05
C VAL A 64 -11.29 -4.84 4.06
N ALA A 65 -10.96 -3.98 3.08
CA ALA A 65 -9.88 -4.26 2.14
C ALA A 65 -8.52 -4.30 2.86
N VAL A 66 -8.25 -3.31 3.71
CA VAL A 66 -7.05 -3.23 4.54
C VAL A 66 -6.90 -4.48 5.43
N LEU A 67 -7.98 -4.93 6.07
CA LEU A 67 -7.96 -6.13 6.90
C LEU A 67 -7.63 -7.39 6.10
N MET A 68 -8.17 -7.52 4.88
CA MET A 68 -7.86 -8.65 4.01
C MET A 68 -6.40 -8.67 3.59
N GLU A 69 -5.85 -7.52 3.21
CA GLU A 69 -4.43 -7.37 2.89
C GLU A 69 -3.55 -7.71 4.11
N PHE A 70 -3.90 -7.21 5.29
CA PHE A 70 -3.20 -7.52 6.53
C PHE A 70 -3.14 -9.04 6.80
N ILE A 71 -4.27 -9.75 6.67
CA ILE A 71 -4.33 -11.21 6.85
C ILE A 71 -3.41 -11.94 5.85
N ILE A 72 -3.31 -11.44 4.62
CA ILE A 72 -2.41 -12.01 3.61
C ILE A 72 -0.95 -11.70 3.95
N PHE A 73 -0.64 -10.49 4.41
CA PHE A 73 0.74 -10.04 4.63
C PHE A 73 1.44 -10.71 5.80
N ILE A 74 0.72 -11.00 6.89
CA ILE A 74 1.28 -11.62 8.09
C ILE A 74 2.02 -12.95 7.81
N PRO A 75 1.43 -13.98 7.17
CA PRO A 75 2.12 -15.25 6.95
C PRO A 75 3.36 -15.11 6.07
N PHE A 76 3.34 -14.27 5.03
CA PHE A 76 4.53 -14.07 4.18
C PHE A 76 5.61 -13.25 4.88
N THR A 77 5.22 -12.31 5.76
CA THR A 77 6.17 -11.60 6.63
C THR A 77 6.84 -12.56 7.60
N TYR A 78 6.06 -13.43 8.24
CA TYR A 78 6.59 -14.48 9.11
C TYR A 78 7.55 -15.41 8.35
N ILE A 79 7.18 -15.87 7.15
CA ILE A 79 8.03 -16.72 6.32
C ILE A 79 9.34 -16.02 5.94
N ALA A 80 9.30 -14.72 5.62
CA ALA A 80 10.51 -13.95 5.35
C ALA A 80 11.38 -13.79 6.61
N ALA A 81 10.78 -13.42 7.74
CA ALA A 81 11.46 -13.15 9.00
C ALA A 81 12.11 -14.41 9.60
N GLU A 82 11.39 -15.53 9.61
CA GLU A 82 11.79 -16.73 10.34
C GLU A 82 12.41 -17.82 9.46
N LYS A 83 12.10 -17.81 8.15
CA LYS A 83 12.57 -18.86 7.21
C LYS A 83 13.48 -18.30 6.12
N GLY A 84 13.73 -16.99 6.08
CA GLY A 84 14.60 -16.35 5.10
C GLY A 84 14.11 -16.47 3.65
N ARG A 85 12.80 -16.70 3.45
CA ARG A 85 12.21 -16.82 2.11
C ARG A 85 11.53 -15.51 1.71
N PHE A 86 12.28 -14.66 1.00
CA PHE A 86 11.91 -13.27 0.79
C PHE A 86 11.02 -13.00 -0.43
N PHE A 87 10.94 -13.89 -1.43
CA PHE A 87 10.38 -13.53 -2.74
C PHE A 87 8.95 -12.95 -2.70
N MET A 88 8.02 -13.57 -1.97
CA MET A 88 6.64 -13.04 -1.84
C MET A 88 6.60 -11.75 -1.01
N PHE A 89 7.36 -11.70 0.09
CA PHE A 89 7.50 -10.48 0.90
C PHE A 89 8.09 -9.32 0.09
N LEU A 90 9.03 -9.61 -0.82
CA LEU A 90 9.63 -8.66 -1.73
C LEU A 90 8.62 -8.13 -2.74
N ALA A 91 7.74 -8.99 -3.27
CA ALA A 91 6.67 -8.57 -4.16
C ALA A 91 5.72 -7.58 -3.48
N PHE A 92 5.37 -7.82 -2.21
CA PHE A 92 4.52 -6.92 -1.42
C PHE A 92 5.21 -5.57 -1.20
N ASN A 93 6.47 -5.59 -0.75
CA ASN A 93 7.22 -4.37 -0.49
C ASN A 93 7.54 -3.57 -1.75
N THR A 94 7.74 -4.23 -2.88
CA THR A 94 7.95 -3.56 -4.17
C THR A 94 6.67 -2.85 -4.62
N LEU A 95 5.51 -3.49 -4.47
CA LEU A 95 4.24 -2.82 -4.74
C LEU A 95 3.99 -1.67 -3.75
N PHE A 96 4.30 -1.87 -2.47
CA PHE A 96 4.15 -0.85 -1.43
C PHE A 96 5.07 0.38 -1.67
N PHE A 97 6.29 0.15 -2.16
CA PHE A 97 7.18 1.22 -2.62
C PHE A 97 6.61 1.95 -3.84
N LEU A 98 6.10 1.22 -4.83
CA LEU A 98 5.48 1.82 -6.02
C LEU A 98 4.23 2.63 -5.68
N HIS A 99 3.48 2.19 -4.68
CA HIS A 99 2.27 2.84 -4.18
C HIS A 99 2.53 4.27 -3.68
N VAL A 100 3.72 4.54 -3.10
CA VAL A 100 4.15 5.89 -2.71
C VAL A 100 4.02 6.87 -3.87
N PHE A 101 4.46 6.47 -5.05
CA PHE A 101 4.43 7.33 -6.24
C PHE A 101 3.01 7.52 -6.77
N THR A 102 2.08 6.60 -6.48
CA THR A 102 0.67 6.82 -6.81
C THR A 102 0.06 7.93 -5.94
N HIS A 103 0.32 7.95 -4.63
CA HIS A 103 -0.14 9.05 -3.76
C HIS A 103 0.51 10.38 -4.13
N LEU A 104 1.82 10.37 -4.35
CA LEU A 104 2.56 11.57 -4.73
C LEU A 104 2.06 12.11 -6.06
N GLY A 105 1.90 11.24 -7.06
CA GLY A 105 1.38 11.59 -8.37
C GLY A 105 -0.04 12.16 -8.30
N GLN A 106 -0.94 11.53 -7.54
CA GLN A 106 -2.30 12.03 -7.32
C GLN A 106 -2.31 13.41 -6.64
N SER A 107 -1.52 13.58 -5.59
CA SER A 107 -1.40 14.86 -4.86
C SER A 107 -0.86 15.99 -5.75
N LEU A 108 0.18 15.71 -6.54
CA LEU A 108 0.78 16.67 -7.46
C LEU A 108 -0.18 17.03 -8.61
N TYR A 109 -0.82 16.03 -9.21
CA TYR A 109 -1.78 16.22 -10.31
C TYR A 109 -3.00 17.04 -9.85
N LEU A 110 -3.55 16.73 -8.68
CA LEU A 110 -4.70 17.45 -8.12
C LEU A 110 -4.32 18.75 -7.41
N ARG A 111 -3.01 18.99 -7.21
CA ARG A 111 -2.43 20.11 -6.42
C ARG A 111 -3.07 20.24 -5.03
N LYS A 112 -3.32 19.11 -4.39
CA LYS A 112 -4.03 19.00 -3.12
C LYS A 112 -3.48 17.82 -2.33
N TYR A 113 -3.63 17.89 -1.01
CA TYR A 113 -3.50 16.70 -0.17
C TYR A 113 -4.43 15.60 -0.68
N THR A 114 -3.92 14.37 -0.77
CA THR A 114 -4.71 13.15 -0.96
C THR A 114 -4.46 12.22 0.23
N PRO A 115 -5.49 11.50 0.73
CA PRO A 115 -5.31 10.51 1.78
C PRO A 115 -4.14 9.58 1.46
N GLY A 116 -3.31 9.27 2.46
CA GLY A 116 -2.16 8.38 2.37
C GLY A 116 -0.86 9.06 1.96
N VAL A 117 -0.87 10.29 1.41
CA VAL A 117 0.36 10.92 0.89
C VAL A 117 1.39 11.23 1.98
N VAL A 118 0.94 11.57 3.20
CA VAL A 118 1.85 11.99 4.28
C VAL A 118 2.64 10.78 4.76
N THR A 119 1.97 9.70 5.14
CA THR A 119 2.62 8.44 5.54
C THR A 119 3.32 7.75 4.38
N ALA A 120 2.82 7.85 3.15
CA ALA A 120 3.53 7.33 1.98
C ALA A 120 4.95 7.91 1.88
N VAL A 121 5.08 9.23 2.04
CA VAL A 121 6.39 9.91 1.93
C VAL A 121 7.21 9.78 3.21
N LEU A 122 6.60 9.90 4.39
CA LEU A 122 7.33 9.97 5.67
C LEU A 122 7.55 8.61 6.34
N VAL A 123 6.80 7.58 5.98
CA VAL A 123 6.85 6.24 6.60
C VAL A 123 7.22 5.20 5.55
N VAL A 124 6.40 5.05 4.52
CA VAL A 124 6.54 3.95 3.54
C VAL A 124 7.82 4.09 2.73
N LEU A 125 8.09 5.28 2.19
CA LEU A 125 9.28 5.54 1.39
C LEU A 125 10.60 5.29 2.14
N PRO A 126 10.86 5.90 3.31
CA PRO A 126 12.12 5.65 4.03
C PRO A 126 12.23 4.19 4.48
N TYR A 127 11.12 3.57 4.90
CA TYR A 127 11.10 2.17 5.28
C TYR A 127 11.51 1.24 4.13
N THR A 128 10.84 1.34 2.98
CA THR A 128 11.06 0.47 1.83
C THR A 128 12.44 0.68 1.19
N VAL A 129 12.91 1.94 1.11
CA VAL A 129 14.28 2.24 0.64
C VAL A 129 15.31 1.60 1.57
N TYR A 130 15.14 1.72 2.89
CA TYR A 130 16.04 1.10 3.85
C TYR A 130 16.00 -0.43 3.77
N LEU A 131 14.80 -1.02 3.68
CA LEU A 131 14.61 -2.46 3.50
C LEU A 131 15.35 -2.98 2.27
N PHE A 132 15.16 -2.38 1.09
CA PHE A 132 15.84 -2.82 -0.13
C PHE A 132 17.35 -2.65 -0.03
N SER A 133 17.83 -1.55 0.56
CA SER A 133 19.27 -1.33 0.76
C SER A 133 19.90 -2.45 1.61
N ARG A 134 19.20 -2.91 2.66
CA ARG A 134 19.65 -3.99 3.55
C ARG A 134 19.60 -5.34 2.86
N LEU A 135 18.48 -5.68 2.20
CA LEU A 135 18.34 -6.96 1.51
C LEU A 135 19.35 -7.13 0.36
N LEU A 136 19.63 -6.06 -0.39
CA LEU A 136 20.65 -6.07 -1.45
C LEU A 136 22.07 -6.08 -0.90
N GLY A 137 22.35 -5.24 0.11
CA GLY A 137 23.68 -5.12 0.71
C GLY A 137 24.15 -6.40 1.40
N GLU A 138 23.23 -7.12 2.05
CA GLU A 138 23.48 -8.41 2.70
C GLU A 138 23.30 -9.61 1.75
N LYS A 139 22.97 -9.37 0.47
CA LYS A 139 22.81 -10.39 -0.59
C LYS A 139 21.70 -11.42 -0.32
N TRP A 140 20.65 -11.04 0.40
CA TRP A 140 19.44 -11.86 0.56
C TRP A 140 18.57 -11.87 -0.69
N VAL A 141 18.65 -10.81 -1.50
CA VAL A 141 17.96 -10.68 -2.79
C VAL A 141 18.86 -9.98 -3.80
N THR A 142 18.49 -10.08 -5.06
CA THR A 142 19.14 -9.44 -6.21
C THR A 142 18.25 -8.38 -6.83
N TRP A 143 18.85 -7.45 -7.59
CA TRP A 143 18.10 -6.48 -8.40
C TRP A 143 17.15 -7.15 -9.40
N GLY A 144 17.54 -8.31 -9.94
CA GLY A 144 16.68 -9.12 -10.81
C GLY A 144 15.43 -9.57 -10.09
N GLU A 145 15.55 -10.11 -8.88
CA GLU A 145 14.40 -10.53 -8.06
C GLU A 145 13.48 -9.37 -7.70
N ILE A 146 14.02 -8.17 -7.41
CA ILE A 146 13.20 -6.97 -7.19
C ILE A 146 12.36 -6.67 -8.44
N LEU A 147 12.99 -6.66 -9.62
CA LEU A 147 12.29 -6.39 -10.88
C LEU A 147 11.24 -7.46 -11.19
N PHE A 148 11.56 -8.74 -11.00
CA PHE A 148 10.62 -9.86 -11.20
C PHE A 148 9.50 -9.90 -10.16
N SER A 149 9.69 -9.28 -8.99
CA SER A 149 8.66 -9.22 -7.96
C SER A 149 7.51 -8.25 -8.31
N VAL A 150 7.74 -7.27 -9.21
CA VAL A 150 6.73 -6.30 -9.65
C VAL A 150 5.47 -6.98 -10.22
N PRO A 151 5.54 -7.83 -11.26
CA PRO A 151 4.35 -8.48 -11.81
C PRO A 151 3.66 -9.40 -10.78
N VAL A 152 4.41 -10.01 -9.86
CA VAL A 152 3.86 -10.84 -8.79
C VAL A 152 3.11 -9.98 -7.77
N GLY A 153 3.61 -8.79 -7.46
CA GLY A 153 2.93 -7.83 -6.60
C GLY A 153 1.55 -7.46 -7.14
N PHE A 154 1.42 -7.28 -8.46
CA PHE A 154 0.13 -7.00 -9.10
C PHE A 154 -0.92 -8.11 -8.96
N ILE A 155 -0.54 -9.34 -8.55
CA ILE A 155 -1.49 -10.41 -8.20
C ILE A 155 -2.33 -10.02 -6.97
N LEU A 156 -1.87 -9.07 -6.15
CA LEU A 156 -2.66 -8.54 -5.03
C LEU A 156 -3.82 -7.65 -5.49
N ALA A 157 -3.75 -7.01 -6.67
CA ALA A 157 -4.78 -6.07 -7.10
C ALA A 157 -6.19 -6.68 -7.14
N PRO A 158 -6.41 -7.90 -7.67
CA PRO A 158 -7.67 -8.61 -7.51
C PRO A 158 -8.12 -8.78 -6.05
N CYS A 159 -7.22 -9.10 -5.12
CA CYS A 159 -7.54 -9.25 -3.70
C CYS A 159 -8.05 -7.93 -3.10
N VAL A 160 -7.39 -6.81 -3.41
CA VAL A 160 -7.81 -5.46 -2.98
C VAL A 160 -9.19 -5.12 -3.53
N LEU A 161 -9.42 -5.34 -4.83
CA LEU A 161 -10.70 -5.09 -5.49
C LEU A 161 -11.83 -5.94 -4.89
N LEU A 162 -11.53 -7.20 -4.56
CA LEU A 162 -12.46 -8.08 -3.84
C LEU A 162 -12.76 -7.54 -2.45
N GLY A 163 -11.76 -7.06 -1.71
CA GLY A 163 -11.95 -6.44 -0.40
C GLY A 163 -12.87 -5.22 -0.45
N HIS A 164 -12.68 -4.32 -1.42
CA HIS A 164 -13.58 -3.19 -1.61
C HIS A 164 -15.01 -3.59 -2.04
N GLU A 165 -15.17 -4.70 -2.75
CA GLU A 165 -16.49 -5.24 -3.10
C GLU A 165 -17.17 -5.90 -1.91
N LEU A 166 -16.42 -6.68 -1.12
CA LEU A 166 -16.91 -7.30 0.10
C LEU A 166 -17.32 -6.24 1.12
N GLY A 167 -16.46 -5.23 1.35
CA GLY A 167 -16.77 -4.11 2.24
C GLY A 167 -18.13 -3.49 1.93
N ARG A 168 -18.39 -3.17 0.65
CA ARG A 168 -19.68 -2.62 0.20
C ARG A 168 -20.87 -3.54 0.42
N ARG A 169 -20.68 -4.86 0.42
CA ARG A 169 -21.76 -5.83 0.58
C ARG A 169 -22.07 -6.11 2.04
N ILE A 170 -21.05 -6.17 2.89
CA ILE A 170 -21.18 -6.65 4.27
C ILE A 170 -21.28 -5.52 5.30
N VAL A 171 -20.73 -4.34 5.00
CA VAL A 171 -20.75 -3.17 5.89
C VAL A 171 -21.79 -2.16 5.38
N LYS A 172 -22.84 -1.96 6.19
CA LYS A 172 -23.96 -1.06 5.92
C LYS A 172 -23.72 0.35 6.46
#